data_AF-A0A418B8A7-F1
#
_entry.id   AF-A0A418B8A7-F1
#
_cell.length_a   1.000
_cell.length_b   1.000
_cell.length_c   1.000
_cell.angle_alpha   90.00
_cell.angle_beta   90.00
_cell.angle_gamma   90.00
#
_symmetry.space_group_name_H-M   'P 1'
#
loop_
_entity.id
_entity.type
_entity.pdbx_description
1 polymer ?
#
loop_
_entity_poly.entity_id
_entity_poly.type
_entity_poly.pdbx_seq_one_letter_code
_entity_poly.pdbx_strand_id
1 'polypeptide(L)'
;MTSKWLEDSDFVARFRGLYDRNVSTTEVTAPSNPPQDVVRRLDGFGLEWAPLHPFVKQAVLWDMGLVHPTNGAFDNENTLQQVYTKCDAGTATGLSMASIAVTKNEFESTSASETLRWCRSATTEYARQEISSGLNLRKVSKCATMFLSTMKGGDASMWSQDASALNAIPDPQLFRHSYDSWKMIAIHNRPRTVKEALWGTCPDATSPGYLTIPCVELNTSITDTSYCKPAPSALMDKWLQELKRSNTAVSVATEKPTTLSPNRAKSMHASTAVVGVVSAVAAITSW
;
A
#
# COMPACT_ATOMS: atom_id res chain seq x y z
N MET A 1 5.87 1.15 24.79
CA MET A 1 6.58 1.67 23.59
C MET A 1 5.52 2.31 22.73
N THR A 2 5.64 3.59 22.42
CA THR A 2 4.74 4.28 21.48
C THR A 2 4.94 3.70 20.08
N SER A 3 3.86 3.36 19.38
CA SER A 3 3.94 2.91 17.99
C SER A 3 4.60 4.02 17.16
N LYS A 4 5.66 3.71 16.41
CA LYS A 4 6.28 4.68 15.50
C LYS A 4 5.33 5.18 14.42
N TRP A 5 4.19 4.49 14.25
CA TRP A 5 3.23 4.73 13.19
C TRP A 5 2.12 5.71 13.56
N LEU A 6 2.03 6.15 14.82
CA LEU A 6 0.89 6.94 15.33
C LEU A 6 0.45 8.06 14.39
N GLU A 7 1.40 8.78 13.80
CA GLU A 7 1.13 9.91 12.89
C GLU A 7 1.96 9.81 11.61
N ASP A 8 2.33 8.59 11.20
CA ASP A 8 3.22 8.34 10.08
C ASP A 8 2.43 7.77 8.89
N SER A 9 2.37 8.54 7.80
CA SER A 9 1.75 8.10 6.55
C SER A 9 2.75 7.54 5.54
N ASP A 10 3.99 7.24 5.93
CA ASP A 10 4.96 6.52 5.10
C ASP A 10 4.61 5.02 5.02
N PHE A 11 3.55 4.73 4.25
CA PHE A 11 3.20 3.34 3.99
C PHE A 11 4.18 2.62 3.07
N VAL A 12 5.08 3.33 2.36
CA VAL A 12 6.18 2.68 1.66
C VAL A 12 7.08 1.98 2.68
N ALA A 13 7.48 2.68 3.76
CA ALA A 13 8.23 2.08 4.86
C ALA A 13 7.45 0.97 5.56
N ARG A 14 6.13 1.14 5.71
CA ARG A 14 5.26 0.13 6.34
C ARG A 14 5.22 -1.16 5.53
N PHE A 15 4.94 -1.07 4.23
CA PHE A 15 4.90 -2.21 3.31
C PHE A 15 6.27 -2.85 3.14
N ARG A 16 7.35 -2.06 3.09
CA ARG A 16 8.71 -2.61 3.09
C ARG A 16 8.98 -3.45 4.33
N GLY A 17 8.61 -2.95 5.51
CA GLY A 17 8.77 -3.71 6.75
C GLY A 17 7.95 -5.00 6.76
N LEU A 18 6.73 -5.01 6.21
CA LEU A 18 5.91 -6.22 6.08
C LEU A 18 6.53 -7.23 5.11
N TYR A 19 7.09 -6.74 3.99
CA TYR A 19 7.84 -7.53 3.02
C TYR A 19 9.07 -8.19 3.65
N ASP A 20 9.92 -7.42 4.35
CA ASP A 20 11.13 -7.93 4.97
C ASP A 20 10.84 -8.97 6.08
N ARG A 21 9.65 -8.91 6.69
CA ARG A 21 9.16 -9.87 7.70
C ARG A 21 8.43 -11.08 7.10
N ASN A 22 8.30 -11.15 5.78
CA ASN A 22 7.56 -12.20 5.08
C ASN A 22 6.13 -12.39 5.61
N VAL A 23 5.44 -11.28 5.90
CA VAL A 23 4.03 -11.32 6.32
C VAL A 23 3.18 -11.84 5.17
N SER A 24 2.16 -12.65 5.47
CA SER A 24 1.23 -13.18 4.47
C SER A 24 0.60 -12.06 3.63
N THR A 25 0.46 -12.28 2.33
CA THR A 25 -0.14 -11.32 1.40
C THR A 25 -1.60 -11.61 1.09
N THR A 26 -2.23 -12.57 1.77
CA THR A 26 -3.61 -13.01 1.47
C THR A 26 -4.64 -11.86 1.54
N GLU A 27 -4.41 -10.89 2.41
CA GLU A 27 -5.31 -9.73 2.59
C GLU A 27 -4.86 -8.49 1.79
N VAL A 28 -3.79 -8.60 0.99
CA VAL A 28 -3.31 -7.47 0.18
C VAL A 28 -4.15 -7.38 -1.09
N THR A 29 -4.95 -6.34 -1.20
CA THR A 29 -5.65 -5.99 -2.44
C THR A 29 -4.69 -5.25 -3.36
N ALA A 30 -4.68 -5.54 -4.66
CA ALA A 30 -4.01 -4.71 -5.67
C ALA A 30 -4.66 -4.97 -7.03
N PRO A 31 -4.77 -3.97 -7.93
CA PRO A 31 -5.31 -4.18 -9.26
C PRO A 31 -4.49 -5.20 -10.04
N SER A 32 -5.18 -6.05 -10.80
CA SER A 32 -4.55 -6.92 -11.80
C SER A 32 -3.81 -6.11 -12.86
N ASN A 33 -4.39 -4.98 -13.29
CA ASN A 33 -3.81 -4.06 -14.26
C ASN A 33 -3.65 -2.67 -13.66
N PRO A 34 -2.43 -2.11 -13.62
CA PRO A 34 -2.21 -0.81 -13.02
C PRO A 34 -2.52 0.32 -14.02
N PRO A 35 -2.76 1.55 -13.56
CA PRO A 35 -2.84 2.72 -14.42
C PRO A 35 -1.54 2.93 -15.24
N GLN A 36 -1.66 3.53 -16.42
CA GLN A 36 -0.51 3.73 -17.33
C GLN A 36 0.64 4.51 -16.70
N ASP A 37 0.34 5.47 -15.81
CA ASP A 37 1.35 6.24 -15.07
C ASP A 37 2.22 5.34 -14.18
N VAL A 38 1.64 4.28 -13.60
CA VAL A 38 2.38 3.29 -12.80
C VAL A 38 3.29 2.46 -13.69
N VAL A 39 2.79 2.02 -14.86
CA VAL A 39 3.60 1.29 -15.85
C VAL A 39 4.81 2.13 -16.25
N ARG A 40 4.61 3.39 -16.64
CA ARG A 40 5.72 4.29 -17.02
C ARG A 40 6.72 4.49 -15.89
N ARG A 41 6.26 4.58 -14.64
CA ARG A 41 7.17 4.68 -13.49
C ARG A 41 8.02 3.42 -13.36
N LEU A 42 7.42 2.24 -13.41
CA LEU A 42 8.12 0.96 -13.29
C LEU A 42 9.09 0.70 -14.45
N ASP A 43 8.70 1.07 -15.68
CA ASP A 43 9.56 1.02 -16.86
C ASP A 43 10.84 1.84 -16.66
N GLY A 44 10.75 2.99 -15.99
CA GLY A 44 11.89 3.81 -15.60
C GLY A 44 12.93 3.09 -14.72
N PHE A 45 12.53 2.01 -14.05
CA PHE A 45 13.41 1.12 -13.28
C PHE A 45 13.64 -0.24 -13.96
N GLY A 46 13.09 -0.45 -15.17
CA GLY A 46 13.14 -1.71 -15.89
C GLY A 46 12.43 -2.86 -15.16
N LEU A 47 11.30 -2.57 -14.54
CA LEU A 47 10.44 -3.50 -13.80
C LEU A 47 9.05 -3.60 -14.46
N GLU A 48 8.43 -4.76 -14.35
CA GLU A 48 7.06 -5.00 -14.83
C GLU A 48 6.10 -5.15 -13.65
N TRP A 49 4.83 -4.72 -13.79
CA TRP A 49 3.84 -4.80 -12.71
C TRP A 49 3.50 -6.21 -12.26
N ALA A 50 3.19 -7.10 -13.21
CA ALA A 50 2.65 -8.42 -12.93
C ALA A 50 3.49 -9.23 -11.92
N PRO A 51 4.83 -9.37 -12.09
CA PRO A 51 5.66 -10.16 -11.18
C PRO A 51 5.99 -9.45 -9.86
N LEU A 52 5.59 -8.19 -9.64
CA LEU A 52 5.89 -7.51 -8.38
C LEU A 52 5.18 -8.19 -7.21
N HIS A 53 5.88 -8.26 -6.10
CA HIS A 53 5.33 -8.69 -4.82
C HIS A 53 4.13 -7.80 -4.43
N PRO A 54 3.04 -8.34 -3.85
CA PRO A 54 1.84 -7.56 -3.49
C PRO A 54 2.13 -6.31 -2.64
N PHE A 55 3.01 -6.39 -1.64
CA PHE A 55 3.42 -5.21 -0.86
C PHE A 55 4.15 -4.14 -1.69
N VAL A 56 4.92 -4.52 -2.71
CA VAL A 56 5.57 -3.56 -3.61
C VAL A 56 4.51 -2.86 -4.46
N LYS A 57 3.52 -3.62 -4.97
CA LYS A 57 2.38 -3.07 -5.71
C LYS A 57 1.66 -1.99 -4.89
N GLN A 58 1.30 -2.31 -3.65
CA GLN A 58 0.66 -1.36 -2.74
C GLN A 58 1.53 -0.14 -2.41
N ALA A 59 2.84 -0.35 -2.18
CA ALA A 59 3.76 0.74 -1.92
C ALA A 59 3.88 1.72 -3.09
N VAL A 60 3.96 1.21 -4.33
CA VAL A 60 4.02 2.04 -5.54
C VAL A 60 2.73 2.84 -5.72
N LEU A 61 1.56 2.20 -5.52
CA LEU A 61 0.27 2.88 -5.60
C LEU A 61 0.17 4.00 -4.56
N TRP A 62 0.49 3.70 -3.30
CA TRP A 62 0.51 4.68 -2.23
C TRP A 62 1.44 5.85 -2.55
N ASP A 63 2.68 5.58 -2.95
CA ASP A 63 3.68 6.61 -3.23
C ASP A 63 3.25 7.54 -4.37
N MET A 64 2.50 7.02 -5.36
CA MET A 64 1.93 7.78 -6.46
C MET A 64 0.59 8.46 -6.12
N GLY A 65 0.08 8.30 -4.90
CA GLY A 65 -1.22 8.83 -4.48
C GLY A 65 -2.41 8.13 -5.12
N LEU A 66 -2.30 6.84 -5.46
CA LEU A 66 -3.39 6.06 -6.03
C LEU A 66 -4.04 5.22 -4.93
N VAL A 67 -5.30 5.54 -4.62
CA VAL A 67 -6.05 4.94 -3.51
C VAL A 67 -7.36 4.37 -4.02
N HIS A 68 -7.80 3.24 -3.46
CA HIS A 68 -9.09 2.65 -3.84
C HIS A 68 -10.24 3.52 -3.33
N PRO A 69 -11.15 3.99 -4.20
CA PRO A 69 -12.41 4.53 -3.72
C PRO A 69 -13.28 3.39 -3.21
N THR A 70 -13.87 3.54 -2.03
CA THR A 70 -14.84 2.56 -1.56
C THR A 70 -16.02 2.52 -2.51
N ASN A 71 -16.51 1.34 -2.87
CA ASN A 71 -17.79 1.19 -3.55
C ASN A 71 -18.69 0.24 -2.74
N GLY A 72 -20.01 0.43 -2.80
CA GLY A 72 -20.98 -0.26 -1.95
C GLY A 72 -21.08 -1.78 -2.14
N ALA A 73 -20.46 -2.36 -3.17
CA ALA A 73 -20.56 -3.79 -3.50
C ALA A 73 -19.27 -4.59 -3.23
N PHE A 74 -18.29 -3.99 -2.54
CA PHE A 74 -16.89 -4.43 -2.46
C PHE A 74 -16.15 -4.27 -3.80
N ASP A 75 -15.49 -3.12 -3.92
CA ASP A 75 -14.13 -3.00 -4.43
C ASP A 75 -13.82 -3.82 -5.69
N ASN A 76 -14.22 -3.29 -6.84
CA ASN A 76 -13.57 -3.70 -8.06
C ASN A 76 -12.11 -3.23 -7.96
N GLU A 77 -11.19 -4.17 -7.74
CA GLU A 77 -9.75 -3.93 -7.51
C GLU A 77 -9.08 -3.05 -8.58
N ASN A 78 -9.76 -2.82 -9.71
CA ASN A 78 -9.26 -2.06 -10.85
C ASN A 78 -9.63 -0.57 -10.84
N THR A 79 -10.43 -0.07 -9.89
CA THR A 79 -10.67 1.38 -9.79
C THR A 79 -9.77 1.99 -8.74
N LEU A 80 -8.89 2.89 -9.19
CA LEU A 80 -8.02 3.71 -8.35
C LEU A 80 -8.36 5.17 -8.59
N GLN A 81 -8.34 5.95 -7.53
CA GLN A 81 -8.55 7.38 -7.56
C GLN A 81 -7.25 8.09 -7.21
N GLN A 82 -6.94 9.16 -7.95
CA GLN A 82 -5.83 10.03 -7.64
C GLN A 82 -6.15 10.87 -6.39
N VAL A 83 -5.28 10.74 -5.40
CA VAL A 83 -5.09 11.68 -4.29
C VAL A 83 -4.00 12.65 -4.71
N TYR A 84 -4.32 13.93 -4.58
CA TYR A 84 -3.39 15.04 -4.76
C TYR A 84 -2.91 15.51 -3.39
N THR A 85 -1.74 16.14 -3.36
CA THR A 85 -1.18 16.74 -2.16
C THR A 85 -0.92 18.22 -2.40
N LYS A 86 -0.77 19.00 -1.34
CA LYS A 86 -0.44 20.43 -1.47
C LYS A 86 0.80 20.57 -2.37
N CYS A 87 0.72 21.42 -3.39
CA CYS A 87 1.86 21.72 -4.26
C CYS A 87 3.01 22.30 -3.43
N ASP A 88 4.24 21.91 -3.74
CA ASP A 88 5.41 22.62 -3.25
C ASP A 88 5.52 23.97 -3.98
N ALA A 89 5.93 25.02 -3.26
CA ALA A 89 5.84 26.40 -3.72
C ALA A 89 6.63 26.61 -5.02
N GLY A 90 5.93 27.05 -6.09
CA GLY A 90 6.55 27.30 -7.39
C GLY A 90 6.82 26.04 -8.22
N THR A 91 6.28 24.88 -7.83
CA THR A 91 6.42 23.62 -8.59
C THR A 91 5.06 23.05 -9.00
N ALA A 92 5.07 22.15 -9.98
CA ALA A 92 3.90 21.35 -10.37
C ALA A 92 3.85 19.99 -9.62
N THR A 93 4.60 19.86 -8.52
CA THR A 93 4.75 18.62 -7.76
C THR A 93 4.27 18.83 -6.33
N GLY A 94 3.51 17.88 -5.82
CA GLY A 94 2.96 17.94 -4.47
C GLY A 94 3.91 17.37 -3.42
N LEU A 95 3.58 17.59 -2.16
CA LEU A 95 4.19 16.87 -1.03
C LEU A 95 4.13 15.35 -1.24
N SER A 96 5.08 14.61 -0.68
CA SER A 96 5.04 13.14 -0.70
C SER A 96 3.84 12.62 0.10
N MET A 97 3.24 11.51 -0.33
CA MET A 97 2.22 10.78 0.44
C MET A 97 2.74 10.31 1.81
N ALA A 98 4.06 10.24 2.03
CA ALA A 98 4.65 10.00 3.36
C ALA A 98 4.45 11.15 4.36
N SER A 99 3.98 12.32 3.90
CA SER A 99 3.90 13.55 4.72
C SER A 99 2.48 14.09 4.93
N ILE A 100 1.46 13.35 4.48
CA ILE A 100 0.07 13.84 4.47
C ILE A 100 -0.68 13.59 5.78
N ALA A 101 -0.14 12.79 6.69
CA ALA A 101 -0.70 12.64 8.03
C ALA A 101 -0.87 14.01 8.69
N VAL A 102 -2.06 14.23 9.25
CA VAL A 102 -2.33 15.35 10.15
C VAL A 102 -1.90 14.92 11.55
N THR A 103 -0.97 15.65 12.14
CA THR A 103 -0.51 15.40 13.51
C THR A 103 -1.59 15.80 14.52
N LYS A 104 -1.51 15.26 15.74
CA LYS A 104 -2.36 15.66 16.87
C LYS A 104 -2.29 17.16 17.11
N ASN A 105 -1.09 17.74 17.08
CA ASN A 105 -0.89 19.17 17.29
C ASN A 105 -1.57 20.00 16.19
N GLU A 106 -1.50 19.56 14.93
CA GLU A 106 -2.23 20.20 13.84
C GLU A 106 -3.74 20.08 14.04
N PHE A 107 -4.26 18.90 14.38
CA PHE A 107 -5.68 18.70 14.69
C PHE A 107 -6.17 19.67 15.77
N GLU A 108 -5.50 19.72 16.92
CA GLU A 108 -5.87 20.59 18.06
C GLU A 108 -5.75 22.09 17.72
N SER A 109 -4.90 22.45 16.75
CA SER A 109 -4.76 23.84 16.31
C SER A 109 -5.94 24.36 15.47
N THR A 110 -6.83 23.48 14.99
CA THR A 110 -7.88 23.88 14.05
C THR A 110 -9.01 24.70 14.69
N SER A 111 -9.34 24.43 15.95
CA SER A 111 -10.29 25.16 16.80
C SER A 111 -10.27 24.65 18.24
N ALA A 112 -10.54 25.52 19.23
CA ALA A 112 -10.67 25.13 20.64
C ALA A 112 -11.86 24.19 20.94
N SER A 113 -12.83 24.10 20.02
CA SER A 113 -13.97 23.18 20.14
C SER A 113 -13.68 21.78 19.57
N GLU A 114 -12.50 21.58 19.00
CA GLU A 114 -12.09 20.30 18.42
C GLU A 114 -11.44 19.46 19.52
N THR A 115 -12.03 18.30 19.82
CA THR A 115 -11.59 17.47 20.95
C THR A 115 -11.14 16.09 20.49
N LEU A 116 -10.25 15.51 21.29
CA LEU A 116 -9.68 14.19 21.09
C LEU A 116 -10.30 13.21 22.08
N ARG A 117 -10.57 12.00 21.62
CA ARG A 117 -10.84 10.85 22.47
C ARG A 117 -9.55 10.06 22.61
N TRP A 118 -9.08 9.94 23.85
CA TRP A 118 -7.99 9.02 24.18
C TRP A 118 -8.50 7.59 24.23
N CYS A 119 -7.83 6.72 23.49
CA CYS A 119 -8.09 5.30 23.39
C CYS A 119 -6.85 4.52 23.82
N ARG A 120 -7.05 3.27 24.22
CA ARG A 120 -5.98 2.43 24.75
C ARG A 120 -6.06 1.02 24.19
N SER A 121 -4.92 0.52 23.72
CA SER A 121 -4.70 -0.89 23.47
C SER A 121 -3.95 -1.51 24.65
N ALA A 122 -3.65 -2.81 24.61
CA ALA A 122 -2.80 -3.43 25.62
C ALA A 122 -1.40 -2.77 25.74
N THR A 123 -0.90 -2.11 24.69
CA THR A 123 0.50 -1.67 24.60
C THR A 123 0.69 -0.20 24.24
N THR A 124 -0.35 0.47 23.75
CA THR A 124 -0.27 1.83 23.18
C THR A 124 -1.51 2.64 23.57
N GLU A 125 -1.28 3.89 23.99
CA GLU A 125 -2.31 4.92 24.07
C GLU A 125 -2.26 5.75 22.79
N TYR A 126 -3.43 6.08 22.25
CA TYR A 126 -3.56 6.76 20.96
C TYR A 126 -4.83 7.60 20.94
N ALA A 127 -4.84 8.62 20.09
CA ALA A 127 -5.94 9.57 19.99
C ALA A 127 -6.79 9.32 18.74
N ARG A 128 -8.09 9.53 18.88
CA ARG A 128 -9.05 9.62 17.78
C ARG A 128 -9.82 10.93 17.87
N GLN A 129 -10.40 11.34 16.74
CA GLN A 129 -11.35 12.45 16.72
C GLN A 129 -12.54 12.17 17.64
N GLU A 130 -12.81 13.08 18.59
CA GLU A 130 -14.04 13.06 19.39
C GLU A 130 -15.07 14.05 18.88
N ILE A 131 -14.74 15.34 18.86
CA ILE A 131 -15.58 16.39 18.30
C ILE A 131 -14.76 17.09 17.23
N SER A 132 -15.29 17.13 16.00
CA SER A 132 -14.65 17.85 14.91
C SER A 132 -15.60 18.11 13.75
N SER A 133 -15.39 19.21 13.05
CA SER A 133 -16.04 19.49 11.77
C SER A 133 -15.06 19.37 10.60
N GLY A 134 -15.54 18.90 9.45
CA GLY A 134 -14.75 18.91 8.22
C GLY A 134 -14.29 20.31 7.80
N LEU A 135 -14.98 21.38 8.20
CA LEU A 135 -14.54 22.77 7.97
C LEU A 135 -13.23 23.09 8.68
N ASN A 136 -13.04 22.57 9.90
CA ASN A 136 -11.84 22.78 10.69
C ASN A 136 -10.71 21.88 10.21
N LEU A 137 -10.97 20.59 9.98
CA LEU A 137 -9.97 19.65 9.46
C LEU A 137 -9.41 20.05 8.09
N ARG A 138 -10.23 20.65 7.22
CA ARG A 138 -9.78 21.17 5.91
C ARG A 138 -8.63 22.18 6.04
N LYS A 139 -8.53 22.94 7.14
CA LYS A 139 -7.46 23.94 7.37
C LYS A 139 -6.08 23.30 7.45
N VAL A 140 -6.00 22.09 8.01
CA VAL A 140 -4.75 21.36 8.27
C VAL A 140 -4.54 20.16 7.36
N SER A 141 -5.57 19.75 6.61
CA SER A 141 -5.47 18.67 5.63
C SER A 141 -4.39 18.97 4.58
N LYS A 142 -3.61 17.95 4.23
CA LYS A 142 -2.45 18.05 3.31
C LYS A 142 -2.70 17.36 1.97
N CYS A 143 -3.79 16.62 1.87
CA CYS A 143 -4.23 15.92 0.68
C CYS A 143 -5.61 16.41 0.21
N ALA A 144 -5.92 16.14 -1.05
CA ALA A 144 -7.22 16.39 -1.64
C ALA A 144 -7.54 15.34 -2.71
N THR A 145 -8.82 15.09 -2.94
CA THR A 145 -9.24 14.18 -4.02
C THR A 145 -10.62 14.54 -4.53
N MET A 146 -10.92 14.12 -5.75
CA MET A 146 -12.22 14.35 -6.36
C MET A 146 -13.28 13.46 -5.71
N PHE A 147 -14.47 14.03 -5.49
CA PHE A 147 -15.63 13.25 -5.11
C PHE A 147 -16.03 12.29 -6.23
N LEU A 148 -16.18 11.01 -5.88
CA LEU A 148 -16.81 10.01 -6.73
C LEU A 148 -18.14 9.59 -6.09
N SER A 149 -19.22 9.58 -6.88
CA SER A 149 -20.55 9.16 -6.41
C SER A 149 -20.60 7.73 -5.88
N THR A 150 -19.60 6.92 -6.22
CA THR A 150 -19.44 5.54 -5.74
C THR A 150 -18.88 5.45 -4.32
N MET A 151 -18.24 6.51 -3.80
CA MET A 151 -17.66 6.52 -2.46
C MET A 151 -18.72 6.25 -1.39
N LYS A 152 -18.41 5.30 -0.50
CA LYS A 152 -19.26 5.01 0.65
C LYS A 152 -19.27 6.20 1.61
N GLY A 153 -20.47 6.60 2.02
CA GLY A 153 -20.68 7.50 3.15
C GLY A 153 -20.29 6.82 4.46
N GLY A 154 -19.60 7.52 5.34
CA GLY A 154 -19.21 6.99 6.65
C GLY A 154 -19.57 7.94 7.79
N ASP A 155 -20.05 7.37 8.89
CA ASP A 155 -20.16 8.02 10.21
C ASP A 155 -18.91 7.72 11.07
N ALA A 156 -17.82 7.32 10.41
CA ALA A 156 -16.56 7.00 11.04
C ALA A 156 -15.78 8.27 11.40
N SER A 157 -14.71 8.10 12.17
CA SER A 157 -13.75 9.17 12.36
C SER A 157 -13.10 9.61 11.03
N MET A 158 -12.86 10.90 10.85
CA MET A 158 -12.11 11.48 9.72
C MET A 158 -10.62 11.65 10.01
N TRP A 159 -10.23 11.56 11.28
CA TRP A 159 -8.86 11.70 11.76
C TRP A 159 -8.60 10.75 12.92
N SER A 160 -7.55 9.94 12.83
CA SER A 160 -7.13 9.09 13.94
C SER A 160 -5.64 8.76 13.86
N GLN A 161 -5.02 8.53 15.01
CA GLN A 161 -3.66 7.99 15.09
C GLN A 161 -3.63 6.47 14.82
N ASP A 162 -2.54 5.98 14.23
CA ASP A 162 -2.33 4.55 14.00
C ASP A 162 -1.89 3.82 15.28
N ALA A 163 -2.67 2.84 15.71
CA ALA A 163 -2.31 1.95 16.82
C ALA A 163 -2.26 0.48 16.40
N SER A 164 -2.26 0.20 15.09
CA SER A 164 -2.32 -1.14 14.53
C SER A 164 -1.08 -1.98 14.90
N ALA A 165 -1.28 -3.30 15.00
CA ALA A 165 -0.19 -4.24 15.28
C ALA A 165 0.89 -4.16 14.20
N LEU A 166 2.15 -4.48 14.49
CA LEU A 166 3.28 -4.32 13.56
C LEU A 166 3.14 -5.12 12.25
N ASN A 167 2.42 -6.24 12.29
CA ASN A 167 2.11 -7.12 11.17
C ASN A 167 0.76 -6.81 10.50
N ALA A 168 0.00 -5.84 11.00
CA ALA A 168 -1.24 -5.40 10.37
C ALA A 168 -0.95 -4.77 9.01
N ILE A 169 -1.75 -5.14 8.01
CA ILE A 169 -1.60 -4.71 6.62
C ILE A 169 -2.50 -3.50 6.40
N PRO A 170 -1.96 -2.29 6.16
CA PRO A 170 -2.78 -1.16 5.77
C PRO A 170 -3.41 -1.42 4.40
N ASP A 171 -4.66 -1.02 4.24
CA ASP A 171 -5.36 -1.01 2.96
C ASP A 171 -6.04 0.35 2.77
N PRO A 172 -5.37 1.30 2.09
CA PRO A 172 -5.88 2.65 1.91
C PRO A 172 -7.18 2.69 1.09
N GLN A 173 -8.23 3.26 1.68
CA GLN A 173 -9.57 3.36 1.11
C GLN A 173 -10.12 4.79 1.27
N LEU A 174 -10.71 5.37 0.21
CA LEU A 174 -11.38 6.67 0.30
C LEU A 174 -12.82 6.52 0.79
N PHE A 175 -13.16 7.24 1.85
CA PHE A 175 -14.52 7.37 2.36
C PHE A 175 -14.95 8.82 2.32
N ARG A 176 -16.23 9.04 2.04
CA ARG A 176 -16.83 10.38 2.10
C ARG A 176 -17.54 10.59 3.42
N HIS A 177 -17.32 11.74 4.01
CA HIS A 177 -18.02 12.23 5.19
C HIS A 177 -18.84 13.46 4.77
N SER A 178 -20.16 13.39 4.93
CA SER A 178 -21.06 14.45 4.46
C SER A 178 -22.07 14.79 5.55
N TYR A 179 -22.11 16.06 5.90
CA TYR A 179 -23.06 16.65 6.83
C TYR A 179 -23.71 17.86 6.14
N ASP A 180 -24.82 18.36 6.67
CA ASP A 180 -25.61 19.42 6.02
C ASP A 180 -24.77 20.68 5.70
N SER A 181 -23.78 21.00 6.54
CA SER A 181 -22.96 22.21 6.43
C SER A 181 -21.58 21.99 5.80
N TRP A 182 -21.12 20.75 5.65
CA TRP A 182 -19.77 20.48 5.14
C TRP A 182 -19.61 19.07 4.61
N LYS A 183 -18.59 18.92 3.76
CA LYS A 183 -18.19 17.64 3.17
C LYS A 183 -16.71 17.41 3.42
N MET A 184 -16.28 16.18 3.44
CA MET A 184 -14.87 15.82 3.55
C MET A 184 -14.63 14.43 2.96
N ILE A 185 -13.42 14.17 2.52
CA ILE A 185 -12.99 12.81 2.18
C ILE A 185 -11.90 12.43 3.19
N ALA A 186 -11.86 11.17 3.59
CA ALA A 186 -10.78 10.65 4.42
C ALA A 186 -10.22 9.38 3.81
N ILE A 187 -8.91 9.19 3.93
CA ILE A 187 -8.25 7.93 3.63
C ILE A 187 -8.27 7.10 4.91
N HIS A 188 -9.01 6.00 4.90
CA HIS A 188 -9.05 5.00 5.95
C HIS A 188 -8.11 3.87 5.57
N ASN A 189 -7.19 3.51 6.47
CA ASN A 189 -6.10 2.56 6.14
C ASN A 189 -6.30 1.17 6.75
N ARG A 190 -7.54 0.81 7.08
CA ARG A 190 -7.88 -0.46 7.70
C ARG A 190 -8.05 -1.57 6.65
N PRO A 191 -7.82 -2.86 7.00
CA PRO A 191 -8.22 -3.98 6.16
C PRO A 191 -9.73 -3.97 5.90
N ARG A 192 -10.17 -4.32 4.69
CA ARG A 192 -11.60 -4.28 4.29
C ARG A 192 -12.52 -5.08 5.21
N THR A 193 -11.98 -6.11 5.87
CA THR A 193 -12.64 -7.01 6.82
C THR A 193 -12.85 -6.38 8.21
N VAL A 194 -12.14 -5.32 8.57
CA VAL A 194 -12.15 -4.73 9.92
C VAL A 194 -13.10 -3.54 9.99
N LYS A 195 -14.19 -3.59 10.76
CA LYS A 195 -15.09 -2.44 10.88
C LYS A 195 -14.37 -1.21 11.47
N GLU A 196 -14.51 -0.07 10.81
CA GLU A 196 -13.99 1.22 11.31
C GLU A 196 -14.74 1.69 12.55
N ALA A 197 -14.04 2.33 13.49
CA ALA A 197 -14.67 2.94 14.66
C ALA A 197 -15.57 4.10 14.25
N LEU A 198 -16.74 4.20 14.90
CA LEU A 198 -17.62 5.34 14.72
C LEU A 198 -16.97 6.62 15.24
N TRP A 199 -17.34 7.75 14.66
CA TRP A 199 -16.96 9.06 15.17
C TRP A 199 -17.25 9.16 16.66
N GLY A 200 -16.30 9.69 17.42
CA GLY A 200 -16.46 9.89 18.85
C GLY A 200 -16.37 8.61 19.67
N THR A 201 -15.87 7.50 19.12
CA THR A 201 -15.71 6.22 19.83
C THR A 201 -14.31 5.65 19.70
N CYS A 202 -13.94 4.75 20.63
CA CYS A 202 -12.74 3.94 20.50
C CYS A 202 -13.08 2.59 19.86
N PRO A 203 -12.21 2.03 19.00
CA PRO A 203 -12.33 0.65 18.58
C PRO A 203 -12.06 -0.30 19.76
N ASP A 204 -12.32 -1.59 19.54
CA ASP A 204 -11.98 -2.63 20.50
C ASP A 204 -10.47 -2.59 20.84
N ALA A 205 -10.13 -2.74 22.12
CA ALA A 205 -8.73 -2.67 22.59
C ALA A 205 -7.82 -3.75 21.97
N THR A 206 -8.39 -4.86 21.50
CA THR A 206 -7.70 -5.94 20.78
C THR A 206 -7.47 -5.64 19.30
N SER A 207 -8.20 -4.66 18.75
CA SER A 207 -8.03 -4.15 17.38
C SER A 207 -8.04 -2.62 17.39
N PRO A 208 -6.95 -1.99 17.91
CA PRO A 208 -6.90 -0.56 18.22
C PRO A 208 -6.97 0.39 17.01
N GLY A 209 -7.18 -0.17 15.81
CA GLY A 209 -7.45 0.52 14.56
C GLY A 209 -6.23 1.20 13.94
N TYR A 210 -6.49 1.88 12.82
CA TYR A 210 -5.48 2.32 11.85
C TYR A 210 -5.50 3.83 11.69
N LEU A 211 -4.47 4.39 11.04
CA LEU A 211 -4.43 5.80 10.67
C LEU A 211 -5.64 6.18 9.81
N THR A 212 -6.29 7.31 10.12
CA THR A 212 -7.26 7.96 9.22
C THR A 212 -6.74 9.35 8.85
N ILE A 213 -6.63 9.61 7.55
CA ILE A 213 -6.02 10.84 7.03
C ILE A 213 -7.12 11.70 6.39
N PRO A 214 -7.41 12.89 6.93
CA PRO A 214 -8.39 13.80 6.35
C PRO A 214 -7.85 14.45 5.06
N CYS A 215 -8.66 14.43 4.00
CA CYS A 215 -8.39 15.08 2.71
C CYS A 215 -9.52 16.05 2.33
N VAL A 216 -9.17 17.07 1.58
CA VAL A 216 -10.13 18.02 1.03
C VAL A 216 -10.92 17.37 -0.11
N GLU A 217 -12.25 17.49 -0.08
CA GLU A 217 -13.09 17.17 -1.24
C GLU A 217 -12.90 18.27 -2.29
N LEU A 218 -12.25 17.93 -3.41
CA LEU A 218 -12.22 18.77 -4.61
C LEU A 218 -13.56 18.66 -5.33
N ASN A 219 -14.02 19.77 -5.89
CA ASN A 219 -15.16 19.75 -6.79
C ASN A 219 -14.81 18.94 -8.07
N THR A 220 -15.77 18.81 -8.98
CA THR A 220 -15.63 17.98 -10.20
C THR A 220 -14.59 18.52 -11.20
N SER A 221 -13.81 19.55 -10.89
CA SER A 221 -12.73 20.03 -11.73
C SER A 221 -11.44 20.28 -10.95
N ILE A 222 -10.31 19.74 -11.44
CA ILE A 222 -8.96 20.03 -10.93
C ILE A 222 -8.52 21.41 -11.45
N THR A 223 -9.28 22.45 -11.10
CA THR A 223 -8.92 23.85 -11.38
C THR A 223 -8.19 24.48 -10.20
N ASP A 224 -8.17 23.80 -9.05
CA ASP A 224 -7.42 24.22 -7.89
C ASP A 224 -5.94 23.89 -8.09
N THR A 225 -5.17 24.92 -8.44
CA THR A 225 -3.72 24.84 -8.65
C THR A 225 -2.93 24.68 -7.35
N SER A 226 -3.60 24.63 -6.19
CA SER A 226 -2.98 24.40 -4.89
C SER A 226 -2.64 22.93 -4.64
N TYR A 227 -3.16 22.01 -5.47
CA TYR A 227 -2.98 20.57 -5.32
C TYR A 227 -2.33 19.94 -6.56
N CYS A 228 -1.30 19.13 -6.31
CA CYS A 228 -0.44 18.53 -7.33
C CYS A 228 -0.37 17.02 -7.14
N LYS A 229 0.08 16.29 -8.17
CA LYS A 229 0.41 14.86 -7.99
C LYS A 229 1.56 14.74 -6.98
N PRO A 230 1.54 13.75 -6.08
CA PRO A 230 2.56 13.62 -5.04
C PRO A 230 3.97 13.45 -5.62
N ALA A 231 4.96 14.00 -4.94
CA ALA A 231 6.36 13.71 -5.22
C ALA A 231 6.67 12.23 -4.92
N PRO A 232 7.39 11.53 -5.82
CA PRO A 232 7.98 10.23 -5.53
C PRO A 232 8.83 10.27 -4.25
N SER A 233 8.73 9.26 -3.39
CA SER A 233 9.63 9.15 -2.24
C SER A 233 10.97 8.50 -2.62
N ALA A 234 12.04 9.00 -2.01
CA ALA A 234 13.38 8.41 -2.14
C ALA A 234 13.43 6.94 -1.67
N LEU A 235 12.60 6.58 -0.68
CA LEU A 235 12.51 5.21 -0.19
C LEU A 235 11.92 4.25 -1.24
N MET A 236 10.84 4.67 -1.92
CA MET A 236 10.23 3.85 -2.97
C MET A 236 11.20 3.67 -4.14
N ASP A 237 11.85 4.76 -4.59
CA ASP A 237 12.80 4.71 -5.69
C ASP A 237 14.00 3.81 -5.36
N LYS A 238 14.53 3.88 -4.13
CA LYS A 238 15.58 2.98 -3.67
C LYS A 238 15.13 1.53 -3.68
N TRP A 239 13.92 1.23 -3.21
CA TRP A 239 13.38 -0.13 -3.18
C TRP A 239 13.20 -0.70 -4.60
N LEU A 240 12.68 0.08 -5.55
CA LEU A 240 12.56 -0.33 -6.96
C LEU A 240 13.94 -0.64 -7.57
N GLN A 241 14.96 0.18 -7.29
CA GLN A 241 16.33 -0.09 -7.76
C GLN A 241 16.89 -1.40 -7.16
N GLU A 242 16.65 -1.66 -5.88
CA GLU A 242 17.08 -2.91 -5.23
C GLU A 242 16.42 -4.14 -5.87
N LEU A 243 15.11 -4.09 -6.13
CA LEU A 243 14.39 -5.18 -6.79
C LEU A 243 14.94 -5.46 -8.20
N LYS A 244 15.26 -4.41 -8.96
CA LYS A 244 15.88 -4.58 -10.28
C LYS A 244 17.23 -5.30 -10.18
N ARG A 245 18.08 -4.91 -9.23
CA ARG A 245 19.40 -5.56 -9.03
C ARG A 245 19.24 -7.03 -8.65
N SER A 246 18.30 -7.35 -7.77
CA SER A 246 18.02 -8.73 -7.37
C SER A 246 17.52 -9.58 -8.53
N ASN A 247 16.64 -9.04 -9.39
CA ASN A 247 16.16 -9.76 -10.57
C ASN A 247 17.28 -10.05 -11.57
N THR A 248 18.19 -9.08 -11.80
CA THR A 248 19.35 -9.28 -12.67
C THR A 248 20.36 -10.28 -12.08
N ALA A 249 20.56 -10.30 -10.76
CA ALA A 249 21.46 -11.26 -10.13
C ALA A 249 20.97 -12.71 -10.29
N VAL A 250 19.65 -12.93 -10.17
CA VAL A 250 19.03 -14.24 -10.39
C VAL A 250 19.11 -14.67 -11.86
N SER A 251 18.93 -13.75 -12.82
CA SER A 251 19.04 -14.09 -14.24
C SER A 251 20.48 -14.47 -14.64
N VAL A 252 21.49 -13.73 -14.15
CA VAL A 252 22.91 -14.05 -14.42
C VAL A 252 23.35 -15.36 -13.77
N ALA A 253 22.83 -15.70 -12.59
CA ALA A 253 23.10 -16.99 -11.94
C ALA A 253 22.48 -18.18 -12.69
N THR A 254 21.33 -17.96 -13.33
CA THR A 254 20.61 -18.98 -14.11
C THR A 254 21.22 -19.16 -15.51
N GLU A 255 21.84 -18.14 -16.08
CA GLU A 255 22.43 -18.17 -17.43
C GLU A 255 23.83 -18.80 -17.51
N LYS A 256 24.48 -19.19 -16.40
CA LYS A 256 25.80 -19.82 -16.49
C LYS A 256 25.69 -21.21 -17.14
N PRO A 257 26.18 -21.42 -18.37
CA PRO A 257 26.21 -22.75 -18.96
C PRO A 257 27.29 -23.55 -18.24
N THR A 258 26.94 -24.73 -17.73
CA THR A 258 27.92 -25.73 -17.33
C THR A 258 28.65 -26.20 -18.59
N THR A 259 29.73 -25.52 -18.96
CA THR A 259 30.67 -26.01 -19.95
C THR A 259 31.44 -27.18 -19.35
N LEU A 260 30.94 -28.40 -19.59
CA LEU A 260 31.75 -29.60 -19.48
C LEU A 260 32.89 -29.51 -20.49
N SER A 261 34.11 -29.28 -20.01
CA SER A 261 35.33 -29.37 -20.81
C SER A 261 35.58 -30.83 -21.22
N PRO A 262 35.94 -31.12 -22.48
CA PRO A 262 36.23 -32.47 -22.94
C PRO A 262 37.67 -32.84 -22.59
N ASN A 263 37.87 -33.51 -21.46
CA ASN A 263 39.17 -34.15 -21.17
C ASN A 263 39.23 -35.54 -21.82
N ARG A 264 39.85 -35.57 -23.01
CA ARG A 264 40.81 -36.55 -23.51
C ARG A 264 40.86 -37.90 -22.78
N ALA A 265 40.09 -38.88 -23.26
CA ALA A 265 40.33 -40.29 -22.95
C ALA A 265 41.27 -40.90 -24.00
N LYS A 266 42.49 -41.27 -23.57
CA LYS A 266 43.39 -42.14 -24.33
C LYS A 266 42.88 -43.58 -24.26
N SER A 267 42.95 -44.25 -25.40
CA SER A 267 42.82 -45.69 -25.61
C SER A 267 43.59 -46.53 -24.58
N MET A 268 42.94 -47.54 -24.01
CA MET A 268 43.53 -48.87 -23.79
C MET A 268 42.48 -49.95 -24.02
N HIS A 269 42.94 -51.03 -24.66
CA HIS A 269 42.22 -52.18 -25.15
C HIS A 269 41.70 -53.14 -24.06
N ALA A 270 40.58 -53.78 -24.42
CA ALA A 270 40.20 -55.19 -24.23
C ALA A 270 40.13 -55.77 -22.81
N SER A 271 38.95 -56.28 -22.44
CA SER A 271 38.69 -57.73 -22.39
C SER A 271 37.20 -58.05 -22.26
N THR A 272 36.84 -59.16 -22.88
CA THR A 272 35.56 -59.81 -23.14
C THR A 272 34.83 -60.40 -21.93
N ALA A 273 33.48 -60.39 -21.96
CA ALA A 273 32.52 -61.45 -21.54
C ALA A 273 31.10 -60.81 -21.51
N VAL A 274 30.20 -60.98 -22.49
CA VAL A 274 29.34 -62.13 -22.87
C VAL A 274 28.20 -62.41 -21.88
N VAL A 275 26.97 -62.49 -22.43
CA VAL A 275 25.66 -62.97 -21.93
C VAL A 275 24.87 -62.00 -21.03
N GLY A 276 23.58 -61.69 -21.24
CA GLY A 276 22.58 -62.12 -22.21
C GLY A 276 21.23 -61.45 -21.93
N VAL A 277 20.42 -61.26 -22.99
CA VAL A 277 18.95 -61.41 -23.18
C VAL A 277 18.11 -61.47 -21.87
N VAL A 278 16.97 -60.79 -21.68
CA VAL A 278 15.71 -60.92 -22.43
C VAL A 278 14.75 -59.77 -22.07
N SER A 279 14.10 -59.24 -23.11
CA SER A 279 12.92 -58.37 -23.08
C SER A 279 11.66 -59.12 -22.64
N ALA A 280 10.79 -58.55 -21.82
CA ALA A 280 9.35 -58.78 -21.95
C ALA A 280 8.52 -57.70 -21.24
N VAL A 281 7.66 -57.09 -22.05
CA VAL A 281 6.49 -56.29 -21.72
C VAL A 281 5.40 -57.20 -21.15
N ALA A 282 4.66 -56.73 -20.14
CA ALA A 282 3.24 -57.05 -19.99
C ALA A 282 2.53 -55.94 -19.19
N ALA A 283 1.60 -55.28 -19.87
CA ALA A 283 0.49 -54.57 -19.24
C ALA A 283 -0.42 -55.57 -18.52
N ILE A 284 -1.22 -55.11 -17.54
CA ILE A 284 -2.69 -55.25 -17.49
C ILE A 284 -3.26 -54.88 -16.10
N THR A 285 -4.21 -53.93 -16.17
CA THR A 285 -5.41 -53.65 -15.34
C THR A 285 -5.35 -53.26 -13.87
N SER A 286 -5.88 -52.05 -13.65
CA SER A 286 -7.06 -51.72 -12.83
C SER A 286 -7.23 -52.39 -11.47
N TRP A 287 -7.24 -51.55 -10.42
CA TRP A 287 -8.40 -51.29 -9.55
C TRP A 287 -8.47 -49.79 -9.27
#